data_AF-A0A3S0GHJ8-F1
#
_entry.id   AF-A0A3S0GHJ8-F1
#
_cell.length_a   1.000
_cell.length_b   1.000
_cell.length_c   1.000
_cell.angle_alpha   90.00
_cell.angle_beta   90.00
_cell.angle_gamma   90.00
#
_symmetry.space_group_name_H-M   'P 1'
#
loop_
_entity.id
_entity.type
_entity.pdbx_description
1 polymer ?
#
loop_
_entity_poly.entity_id
_entity_poly.type
_entity_poly.pdbx_seq_one_letter_code
_entity_poly.pdbx_strand_id
1 'polypeptide(L)'
;MILLKLDRSHVQHVKQYFFPFIRLQADTRLNNLAHAQIMSDEWLTALTVNNITEEIMLQFEKKIINTTSRNITFKLSTAQAIVFYKTLLSLPLPAQQIYLNTLRNNIIEMLDLQLIKTNSYQATKNKALQMPGETNEEFYFDYE
;
A
#
# COMPACT_ATOMS: atom_id res chain seq x y z
N MET A 1 -4.27 5.86 7.38
CA MET A 1 -4.46 6.03 5.93
C MET A 1 -3.12 6.44 5.34
N ILE A 2 -2.70 5.81 4.24
CA ILE A 2 -1.39 5.98 3.63
C ILE A 2 -1.52 6.95 2.44
N LEU A 3 -0.61 7.92 2.36
CA LEU A 3 -0.60 8.91 1.28
C LEU A 3 0.55 8.60 0.31
N LEU A 4 0.20 8.38 -0.97
CA LEU A 4 1.16 8.20 -2.05
C LEU A 4 1.02 9.37 -3.02
N LYS A 5 2.07 10.15 -3.22
CA LYS A 5 2.07 11.33 -4.10
C LYS A 5 2.94 11.07 -5.31
N LEU A 6 2.37 11.15 -6.50
CA LEU A 6 3.09 10.88 -7.75
C LEU A 6 2.84 11.99 -8.76
N ASP A 7 3.87 12.32 -9.54
CA ASP A 7 3.71 13.12 -10.74
C ASP A 7 2.81 12.39 -11.76
N ARG A 8 2.07 13.15 -12.55
CA ARG A 8 1.15 12.62 -13.56
C ARG A 8 1.85 11.67 -14.54
N SER A 9 3.08 11.98 -14.96
CA SER A 9 3.89 11.11 -15.82
C SER A 9 4.18 9.77 -15.14
N HIS A 10 4.53 9.76 -13.85
CA HIS A 10 4.73 8.53 -13.09
C HIS A 10 3.46 7.68 -13.04
N VAL A 11 2.30 8.30 -12.80
CA VAL A 11 1.00 7.60 -12.82
C VAL A 11 0.72 6.96 -14.18
N GLN A 12 1.03 7.65 -15.28
CA GLN A 12 0.91 7.09 -16.64
C GLN A 12 1.81 5.88 -16.83
N HIS A 13 3.07 5.95 -16.39
CA HIS A 13 4.01 4.84 -16.51
C HIS A 13 3.59 3.64 -15.66
N VAL A 14 3.11 3.87 -14.43
CA VAL A 14 2.55 2.80 -13.59
C VAL A 14 1.38 2.11 -14.31
N LYS A 15 0.46 2.89 -14.88
CA LYS A 15 -0.69 2.35 -15.63
C LYS A 15 -0.27 1.59 -16.88
N GLN A 16 0.71 2.10 -17.63
CA GLN A 16 1.11 1.54 -18.92
C GLN A 16 2.02 0.31 -18.76
N TYR A 17 2.91 0.31 -17.77
CA TYR A 17 3.97 -0.69 -17.66
C TYR A 17 3.82 -1.63 -16.46
N PHE A 18 3.24 -1.21 -15.33
CA PHE A 18 3.14 -2.09 -14.16
C PHE A 18 1.79 -2.81 -14.13
N PHE A 19 0.69 -2.08 -14.31
CA PHE A 19 -0.66 -2.65 -14.21
C PHE A 19 -0.95 -3.82 -15.16
N PRO A 20 -0.49 -3.84 -16.42
CA PRO A 20 -0.71 -5.00 -17.28
C PRO A 20 -0.07 -6.28 -16.74
N PHE A 21 1.15 -6.19 -16.19
CA PHE A 21 1.83 -7.33 -15.58
C PHE A 21 1.14 -7.76 -14.28
N ILE A 22 0.73 -6.79 -13.46
CA ILE A 22 0.01 -7.06 -12.21
C ILE A 22 -1.29 -7.82 -12.49
N ARG A 23 -2.06 -7.41 -13.51
CA ARG A 23 -3.27 -8.10 -13.94
C ARG A 23 -2.96 -9.52 -14.42
N LEU A 24 -1.96 -9.67 -15.29
CA LEU A 24 -1.54 -11.00 -15.77
C LEU A 24 -1.15 -11.94 -14.63
N GLN A 25 -0.41 -11.45 -13.64
CA GLN A 25 -0.01 -12.22 -12.46
C GLN A 25 -1.21 -12.61 -11.59
N ALA A 26 -2.14 -11.68 -11.38
CA ALA A 26 -3.37 -11.89 -10.62
C ALA A 26 -4.23 -13.01 -11.25
N ASP A 27 -4.45 -12.95 -12.57
CA ASP A 27 -5.22 -13.93 -13.32
C ASP A 27 -4.54 -15.30 -13.31
N THR A 28 -3.23 -15.34 -13.56
CA THR A 28 -2.44 -16.58 -13.56
C THR A 28 -2.49 -17.27 -12.21
N ARG A 29 -2.36 -16.53 -11.11
CA ARG A 29 -2.39 -17.09 -9.76
C ARG A 29 -3.74 -17.72 -9.43
N LEU A 30 -4.85 -17.03 -9.75
CA LEU A 30 -6.18 -17.59 -9.51
C LEU A 30 -6.44 -18.84 -10.34
N ASN A 31 -6.07 -18.83 -11.62
CA ASN A 31 -6.26 -20.00 -12.50
C ASN A 31 -5.49 -21.22 -12.00
N ASN A 32 -4.26 -21.03 -11.52
CA ASN A 32 -3.46 -22.12 -10.96
C ASN A 32 -4.03 -22.69 -9.66
N LEU A 33 -4.77 -21.89 -8.88
CA LEU A 33 -5.40 -22.31 -7.63
C LEU A 33 -6.82 -22.88 -7.84
N ALA A 34 -7.52 -22.46 -8.90
CA ALA A 34 -8.90 -22.85 -9.19
C ALA A 34 -9.07 -24.34 -9.54
N HIS A 35 -7.99 -25.04 -9.90
CA HIS A 35 -8.02 -26.47 -10.18
C HIS A 35 -8.20 -27.35 -8.92
N ALA A 36 -8.05 -26.78 -7.71
CA ALA A 36 -8.45 -27.44 -6.48
C ALA A 36 -9.97 -27.29 -6.31
N GLN A 37 -10.74 -28.38 -6.41
CA GLN A 37 -12.21 -28.42 -6.28
C GLN A 37 -12.77 -27.95 -4.92
N ILE A 38 -11.93 -27.40 -4.04
CA ILE A 38 -12.30 -26.90 -2.72
C ILE A 38 -11.87 -25.43 -2.67
N MET A 39 -12.81 -24.54 -2.36
CA MET A 39 -12.49 -23.15 -1.98
C MET A 39 -11.63 -23.15 -0.73
N SER A 40 -10.31 -23.26 -0.91
CA SER A 40 -9.35 -23.21 0.18
C SER A 40 -9.19 -21.78 0.68
N ASP A 41 -8.71 -21.64 1.92
CA ASP A 41 -8.36 -20.34 2.49
C ASP A 41 -7.31 -19.61 1.61
N GLU A 42 -6.45 -20.36 0.92
CA GLU A 42 -5.48 -19.81 -0.02
C GLU A 42 -6.16 -19.20 -1.26
N TRP A 43 -7.19 -19.88 -1.79
CA TRP A 43 -7.97 -19.36 -2.91
C TRP A 43 -8.71 -18.08 -2.51
N LEU A 44 -9.36 -18.07 -1.34
CA LEU A 44 -10.03 -16.88 -0.81
C LEU A 44 -9.05 -15.72 -0.56
N THR A 45 -7.86 -16.03 -0.06
CA THR A 45 -6.78 -15.04 0.13
C THR A 45 -6.33 -14.45 -1.20
N ALA A 46 -6.09 -15.29 -2.22
CA ALA A 46 -5.72 -14.84 -3.55
C ALA A 46 -6.81 -13.96 -4.20
N LEU A 47 -8.08 -14.37 -4.07
CA LEU A 47 -9.22 -13.58 -4.54
C LEU A 47 -9.28 -12.21 -3.85
N THR A 48 -9.08 -12.16 -2.54
CA THR A 48 -9.08 -10.91 -1.76
C THR A 48 -7.95 -9.98 -2.21
N VAL A 49 -6.75 -10.51 -2.42
CA VAL A 49 -5.60 -9.72 -2.89
C VAL A 49 -5.85 -9.18 -4.30
N ASN A 50 -6.47 -9.98 -5.18
CA ASN A 50 -6.81 -9.55 -6.53
C ASN A 50 -7.86 -8.43 -6.51
N ASN A 51 -8.92 -8.55 -5.71
CA ASN A 51 -9.93 -7.50 -5.55
C ASN A 51 -9.31 -6.19 -5.04
N ILE A 52 -8.44 -6.25 -4.03
CA ILE A 52 -7.73 -5.07 -3.52
C ILE A 52 -6.86 -4.45 -4.62
N THR A 53 -6.20 -5.27 -5.42
CA THR A 53 -5.37 -4.83 -6.55
C THR A 53 -6.20 -4.10 -7.60
N GLU A 54 -7.37 -4.62 -7.96
CA GLU A 54 -8.31 -3.97 -8.88
C GLU A 54 -8.80 -2.63 -8.34
N GLU A 55 -9.13 -2.54 -7.06
CA GLU A 55 -9.50 -1.28 -6.42
C GLU A 55 -8.41 -0.21 -6.55
N ILE A 56 -7.15 -0.59 -6.32
CA ILE A 56 -5.99 0.30 -6.48
C ILE A 56 -5.90 0.77 -7.94
N MET A 57 -5.99 -0.16 -8.89
CA MET A 57 -5.93 0.16 -10.32
C MET A 57 -7.04 1.14 -10.71
N LEU A 58 -8.28 0.88 -10.30
CA LEU A 58 -9.42 1.76 -10.54
C LEU A 58 -9.22 3.14 -9.90
N GLN A 59 -8.62 3.21 -8.71
CA GLN A 59 -8.32 4.48 -8.07
C GLN A 59 -7.30 5.29 -8.89
N PHE A 60 -6.26 4.64 -9.42
CA PHE A 60 -5.29 5.24 -10.33
C PHE A 60 -5.94 5.77 -11.60
N GLU A 61 -6.79 4.96 -12.25
CA GLU A 61 -7.50 5.34 -13.46
C GLU A 61 -8.46 6.52 -13.24
N LYS A 62 -9.26 6.49 -12.17
CA LYS A 62 -10.18 7.58 -11.84
C LYS A 62 -9.42 8.87 -11.54
N LYS A 63 -8.34 8.79 -10.75
CA LYS A 63 -7.56 9.96 -10.35
C LYS A 63 -6.85 10.62 -11.52
N ILE A 64 -6.26 9.85 -12.44
CA ILE A 64 -5.54 10.45 -13.58
C ILE A 64 -6.49 11.17 -14.55
N ILE A 65 -7.71 10.66 -14.73
CA ILE A 65 -8.74 11.30 -15.55
C ILE A 65 -9.23 12.59 -14.87
N ASN A 66 -9.54 12.52 -13.58
CA ASN A 66 -10.23 13.60 -12.87
C ASN A 66 -9.30 14.67 -12.27
N THR A 67 -7.99 14.48 -12.29
CA THR A 67 -7.03 15.44 -11.71
C THR A 67 -6.22 16.12 -12.81
N THR A 68 -6.35 17.44 -12.95
CA THR A 68 -5.57 18.24 -13.91
C THR A 68 -4.20 18.66 -13.36
N SER A 69 -3.99 18.59 -12.05
CA SER A 69 -2.72 18.93 -11.41
C SER A 69 -1.57 18.02 -11.87
N ARG A 70 -0.37 18.59 -11.92
CA ARG A 70 0.88 17.85 -12.17
C ARG A 70 1.11 16.75 -11.14
N ASN A 71 0.74 16.99 -9.89
CA ASN A 71 0.90 16.05 -8.79
C ASN A 71 -0.45 15.43 -8.41
N ILE A 72 -0.49 14.12 -8.30
CA ILE A 72 -1.67 13.33 -7.95
C ILE A 72 -1.40 12.62 -6.62
N THR A 73 -2.25 12.88 -5.63
CA THR A 73 -2.17 12.23 -4.31
C THR A 73 -3.20 11.11 -4.21
N PHE A 74 -2.75 9.90 -3.98
CA PHE A 74 -3.54 8.71 -3.69
C PHE A 74 -3.70 8.54 -2.18
N LYS A 75 -4.91 8.19 -1.76
CA LYS A 75 -5.26 7.87 -0.38
C LYS A 75 -5.52 6.37 -0.33
N LEU A 76 -4.57 5.60 0.16
CA LEU A 76 -4.64 4.16 0.23
C LEU A 76 -5.01 3.73 1.66
N SER A 77 -5.84 2.71 1.79
CA SER A 77 -5.96 1.96 3.04
C SER A 77 -4.64 1.26 3.36
N THR A 78 -4.42 0.83 4.61
CA THR A 78 -3.21 0.09 4.98
C THR A 78 -3.10 -1.21 4.18
N ALA A 79 -4.21 -1.92 3.98
CA ALA A 79 -4.25 -3.14 3.17
C ALA A 79 -3.87 -2.87 1.71
N GLN A 80 -4.44 -1.82 1.10
CA GLN A 80 -4.10 -1.41 -0.27
C GLN A 80 -2.61 -1.06 -0.40
N ALA A 81 -2.06 -0.31 0.56
CA ALA A 81 -0.64 0.05 0.55
C ALA A 81 0.28 -1.18 0.68
N ILE A 82 -0.05 -2.14 1.56
CA ILE A 82 0.71 -3.38 1.74
C ILE A 82 0.66 -4.22 0.47
N VAL A 83 -0.53 -4.44 -0.08
CA VAL A 83 -0.72 -5.21 -1.32
C VAL A 83 0.07 -4.55 -2.44
N PHE A 84 -0.07 -3.23 -2.64
CA PHE A 84 0.63 -2.54 -3.70
C PHE A 84 2.16 -2.61 -3.53
N TYR A 85 2.67 -2.40 -2.33
CA TYR A 85 4.10 -2.54 -2.01
C TYR A 85 4.63 -3.94 -2.35
N LYS A 86 3.95 -5.00 -1.89
CA LYS A 86 4.36 -6.38 -2.15
C LYS A 86 4.28 -6.75 -3.62
N THR A 87 3.25 -6.28 -4.32
CA THR A 87 3.08 -6.48 -5.76
C THR A 87 4.17 -5.76 -6.55
N LEU A 88 4.57 -4.54 -6.16
CA LEU A 88 5.67 -3.85 -6.84
C LEU A 88 7.00 -4.59 -6.65
N LEU A 89 7.27 -5.13 -5.45
CA LEU A 89 8.48 -5.91 -5.19
C LEU A 89 8.58 -7.19 -6.03
N SER A 90 7.46 -7.81 -6.38
CA SER A 90 7.43 -9.04 -7.18
C SER A 90 7.51 -8.81 -8.68
N LEU A 91 7.50 -7.55 -9.16
CA LEU A 91 7.53 -7.24 -10.59
C LEU A 91 8.86 -7.64 -11.24
N PRO A 92 8.85 -8.51 -12.27
CA PRO A 92 10.04 -8.91 -12.99
C PRO A 92 10.42 -7.83 -14.01
N LEU A 93 11.11 -6.78 -13.56
CA LEU A 93 11.64 -5.73 -14.43
C LEU A 93 13.07 -6.05 -14.86
N PRO A 94 13.38 -6.07 -16.17
CA PRO A 94 14.75 -6.20 -16.67
C PRO A 94 15.64 -5.06 -16.18
N ALA A 95 16.90 -5.35 -15.88
CA ALA A 95 17.86 -4.35 -15.37
C ALA A 95 18.10 -3.19 -16.36
N GLN A 96 17.94 -3.43 -17.66
CA GLN A 96 18.10 -2.44 -18.72
C GLN A 96 17.03 -1.34 -18.66
N GLN A 97 15.89 -1.59 -18.02
CA GLN A 97 14.82 -0.60 -17.85
C GLN A 97 15.09 0.30 -16.64
N ILE A 98 16.20 1.04 -16.67
CA ILE A 98 16.70 1.82 -15.53
C ILE A 98 15.62 2.75 -14.98
N TYR A 99 14.94 3.50 -15.85
CA TYR A 99 13.89 4.43 -15.43
C TYR A 99 12.73 3.75 -14.69
N LEU A 100 12.25 2.61 -15.19
CA LEU A 100 11.13 1.88 -14.58
C LEU A 100 11.53 1.25 -13.25
N ASN A 101 12.77 0.75 -13.14
CA ASN A 101 13.31 0.27 -11.88
C ASN A 101 13.42 1.40 -10.85
N THR A 102 13.92 2.57 -11.24
CA THR A 102 13.99 3.75 -10.36
C THR A 102 12.60 4.20 -9.92
N LEU A 103 11.64 4.27 -10.85
CA LEU A 103 10.25 4.63 -10.53
C LEU A 103 9.64 3.64 -9.53
N ARG A 104 9.79 2.34 -9.78
CA ARG A 104 9.32 1.28 -8.88
C ARG A 104 9.92 1.46 -7.48
N ASN A 105 11.24 1.64 -7.40
CA ASN A 105 11.94 1.76 -6.13
C ASN A 105 11.53 3.01 -5.35
N ASN A 106 11.33 4.14 -6.04
CA ASN A 106 10.83 5.36 -5.42
C ASN A 106 9.43 5.16 -4.83
N ILE A 107 8.52 4.49 -5.55
CA ILE A 107 7.17 4.19 -5.04
C ILE A 107 7.25 3.25 -3.83
N ILE A 108 8.09 2.22 -3.90
CA ILE A 108 8.32 1.27 -2.80
C ILE A 108 8.81 2.00 -1.55
N GLU A 109 9.80 2.87 -1.67
CA GLU A 109 10.35 3.65 -0.56
C GLU A 109 9.30 4.58 0.06
N MET A 110 8.51 5.27 -0.78
CA MET A 110 7.41 6.11 -0.30
C MET A 110 6.36 5.32 0.48
N LEU A 111 6.00 4.13 0.01
CA LEU A 111 5.05 3.25 0.69
C LEU A 111 5.62 2.72 2.00
N ASP A 112 6.87 2.26 2.01
CA ASP A 112 7.54 1.70 3.18
C ASP A 112 7.63 2.73 4.32
N LEU A 113 8.10 3.94 4.03
CA LEU A 113 8.17 5.03 5.00
C LEU A 113 6.80 5.36 5.61
N GLN A 114 5.74 5.33 4.82
CA GLN A 114 4.38 5.62 5.30
C GLN A 114 3.81 4.45 6.14
N LEU A 115 4.10 3.21 5.75
CA LEU A 115 3.68 2.01 6.47
C LEU A 115 4.37 1.92 7.84
N ILE A 116 5.69 2.18 7.90
CA ILE A 116 6.46 2.23 9.16
C ILE A 116 5.89 3.31 10.09
N LYS A 117 5.62 4.51 9.57
CA LYS A 117 5.00 5.60 10.37
C LYS A 117 3.65 5.19 10.95
N THR A 118 2.83 4.50 10.16
CA THR A 118 1.51 4.03 10.60
C THR A 118 1.61 2.98 11.70
N ASN A 119 2.52 2.01 11.56
CA ASN A 119 2.76 0.98 12.59
C ASN A 119 3.35 1.58 13.88
N SER A 120 4.29 2.52 13.75
CA SER A 120 4.89 3.21 14.90
C SER A 120 3.86 4.02 15.67
N TYR A 121 2.98 4.75 14.96
CA TYR A 121 1.89 5.50 15.58
C TYR A 121 0.86 4.58 16.28
N GLN A 122 0.54 3.43 15.69
CA GLN A 122 -0.32 2.44 16.32
C GLN A 122 0.31 1.83 17.58
N ALA A 123 1.63 1.56 17.58
CA ALA A 123 2.34 1.10 18.76
C ALA A 123 2.29 2.14 19.90
N THR A 124 2.49 3.42 19.60
CA THR A 124 2.41 4.51 20.59
C THR A 124 0.97 4.71 21.11
N LYS A 125 -0.03 4.66 20.23
CA LYS A 125 -1.45 4.77 20.62
C LYS A 125 -1.92 3.58 21.46
N ASN A 126 -1.49 2.37 21.12
CA ASN A 126 -1.81 1.17 21.89
C ASN A 126 -1.13 1.19 23.26
N LYS A 127 0.10 1.72 23.37
CA LYS A 127 0.74 1.99 24.67
C LYS A 127 -0.03 3.03 25.48
N ALA A 128 -0.50 4.12 24.86
CA ALA A 128 -1.28 5.15 25.54
C ALA A 128 -2.66 4.66 26.02
N LEU A 129 -3.28 3.71 25.30
CA LEU A 129 -4.55 3.07 25.67
C LEU A 129 -4.39 1.91 26.67
N GLN A 130 -3.16 1.43 26.87
CA GLN A 130 -2.82 0.40 27.86
C GLN A 130 -2.30 0.97 29.18
N MET A 131 -2.25 2.29 29.35
CA MET A 131 -2.05 2.88 30.68
C MET A 131 -3.41 2.86 31.42
N PRO A 132 -3.61 1.98 32.42
CA PRO A 132 -4.70 2.17 33.36
C PRO A 132 -4.36 3.41 34.19
N GLY A 133 -5.37 4.19 34.57
CA GLY A 133 -5.14 5.37 35.39
C GLY A 133 -4.37 5.04 36.66
N GLU A 134 -3.17 5.60 36.78
CA GLU A 134 -2.31 5.76 37.97
C GLU A 134 -1.27 6.81 37.53
N THR A 135 -1.08 7.98 38.14
CA THR A 135 -1.43 8.51 39.46
C THR A 135 -1.67 10.03 39.35
N ASN A 136 -2.73 10.53 39.99
CA ASN A 136 -2.73 11.92 40.48
C ASN A 136 -1.91 11.90 41.78
N GLU A 137 -0.58 11.98 41.66
CA GLU A 137 0.22 12.50 42.77
C GLU A 137 0.36 14.00 42.55
N GLU A 138 -0.51 14.75 43.24
CA GLU A 138 -0.34 16.18 43.45
C GLU A 138 1.02 16.40 44.09
N PHE A 139 1.97 16.93 43.31
CA PHE A 139 3.16 17.56 43.87
C PHE A 139 2.73 18.84 44.58
N TYR A 140 2.35 18.73 45.86
CA TYR A 140 2.37 19.87 46.78
C TYR A 140 3.85 20.18 47.08
N PHE A 141 4.40 21.13 46.34
CA PHE A 141 5.52 21.93 46.83
C PHE A 141 4.93 23.08 47.64
N ASP A 142 4.82 22.91 48.95
CA ASP A 142 4.78 24.07 49.84
C ASP A 142 6.16 24.21 50.48
N TYR A 143 6.80 25.34 50.13
CA TYR A 143 7.92 25.91 50.84
C TYR A 143 7.37 26.67 52.05
N GLU A 144 8.15 26.60 53.14
CA GLU A 144 8.07 27.32 54.43
C GLU A 144 7.31 26.66 55.59
#